data_AF-A0A1G8XE08-F1
#
_entry.id   AF-A0A1G8XE08-F1
#
_cell.length_a   1.000
_cell.length_b   1.000
_cell.length_c   1.000
_cell.angle_alpha   90.00
_cell.angle_beta   90.00
_cell.angle_gamma   90.00
#
_symmetry.space_group_name_H-M   'P 1'
#
loop_
_entity.id
_entity.type
_entity.pdbx_description
1 polymer ?
#
loop_
_entity_poly.entity_id
_entity_poly.type
_entity_poly.pdbx_seq_one_letter_code
_entity_poly.pdbx_strand_id
1 'polypeptide(L)'
;MRLAAACKSLSMGAHSKAQIDRDTMTTPIIILILLTLPLLLAFCFSKARGGAVDTGKYAGWGLGIAFLFFSLGHFIKTAGMVEMLPAWVPMRLPIIYITGVLELAIGCALFFRRWRAPAAKVAIILLVVFFPANIYAALNGVGLGGHQWGPVYLLIRLPLQLVLILWAYCLCVKSQEEPGQKGLGKSPA
;
A
#
# COMPACT_ATOMS: atom_id res chain seq x y z
N MET A 1 41.56 -8.55 -24.84
CA MET A 1 40.76 -9.11 -23.73
C MET A 1 40.13 -8.07 -22.79
N ARG A 2 40.84 -7.02 -22.34
CA ARG A 2 40.29 -6.03 -21.38
C ARG A 2 39.11 -5.18 -21.89
N LEU A 3 39.11 -4.80 -23.17
CA LEU A 3 38.02 -4.01 -23.78
C LEU A 3 36.69 -4.76 -23.88
N ALA A 4 36.71 -6.06 -24.21
CA ALA A 4 35.50 -6.88 -24.28
C ALA A 4 34.88 -7.13 -22.90
N ALA A 5 35.71 -7.28 -21.86
CA ALA A 5 35.25 -7.41 -20.48
C ALA A 5 34.62 -6.10 -19.95
N ALA A 6 35.21 -4.95 -20.27
CA ALA A 6 34.66 -3.64 -19.92
C ALA A 6 33.32 -3.37 -20.62
N CYS A 7 33.22 -3.69 -21.91
CA CYS A 7 31.96 -3.55 -22.68
C CYS A 7 30.85 -4.47 -22.14
N LYS A 8 31.19 -5.72 -21.80
CA LYS A 8 30.25 -6.67 -21.19
C LYS A 8 29.80 -6.23 -19.79
N SER A 9 30.70 -5.66 -18.98
CA SER A 9 30.39 -5.08 -17.67
C SER A 9 29.48 -3.85 -17.77
N LEU A 10 29.75 -2.94 -18.72
CA LEU A 10 28.91 -1.76 -19.00
C LEU A 10 27.51 -2.16 -19.51
N SER A 11 27.43 -3.14 -20.42
CA SER A 11 26.17 -3.67 -20.94
C SER A 11 25.35 -4.37 -19.84
N MET A 12 25.98 -5.19 -18.98
CA MET A 12 25.30 -5.80 -17.84
C MET A 12 24.82 -4.75 -16.82
N GLY A 13 25.61 -3.72 -16.56
CA GLY A 13 25.20 -2.61 -15.69
C GLY A 13 24.00 -1.83 -16.25
N ALA A 14 23.97 -1.59 -17.55
CA ALA A 14 22.85 -0.93 -18.22
C ALA A 14 21.57 -1.79 -18.22
N HIS A 15 21.69 -3.09 -18.47
CA HIS A 15 20.56 -4.02 -18.39
C HIS A 15 20.02 -4.18 -16.97
N SER A 16 20.91 -4.28 -15.97
CA SER A 16 20.52 -4.37 -14.57
C SER A 16 19.82 -3.10 -14.10
N LYS A 17 20.34 -1.92 -14.46
CA LYS A 17 19.72 -0.63 -14.13
C LYS A 17 18.35 -0.45 -14.81
N ALA A 18 18.23 -0.79 -16.09
CA ALA A 18 16.96 -0.72 -16.81
C ALA A 18 15.91 -1.72 -16.28
N GLN A 19 16.34 -2.91 -15.83
CA GLN A 19 15.45 -3.87 -15.18
C GLN A 19 14.98 -3.37 -13.81
N ILE A 20 15.89 -2.82 -12.99
CA ILE A 20 15.58 -2.19 -11.71
C ILE A 20 14.59 -1.03 -11.89
N ASP A 21 14.78 -0.17 -12.89
CA ASP A 21 13.91 0.97 -13.16
C ASP A 21 12.49 0.54 -13.57
N ARG A 22 12.38 -0.55 -14.34
CA ARG A 22 11.09 -1.10 -14.81
C ARG A 22 10.28 -1.69 -13.65
N ASP A 23 10.91 -2.52 -12.82
CA ASP A 23 10.24 -3.17 -11.68
C ASP A 23 9.82 -2.14 -10.61
N THR A 24 10.54 -1.01 -10.54
CA THR A 24 10.31 0.08 -9.57
C THR A 24 9.11 0.96 -9.91
N MET A 25 8.93 1.41 -11.15
CA MET A 25 7.75 2.20 -11.55
C MET A 25 6.47 1.35 -11.57
N THR A 26 6.61 0.04 -11.73
CA THR A 26 5.47 -0.87 -11.81
C THR A 26 4.78 -1.03 -10.45
N THR A 27 5.51 -0.98 -9.33
CA THR A 27 4.93 -1.23 -8.00
C THR A 27 3.89 -0.17 -7.58
N PRO A 28 4.17 1.14 -7.62
CA PRO A 28 3.15 2.17 -7.33
C PRO A 28 1.94 2.08 -8.27
N ILE A 29 2.18 1.80 -9.56
CA ILE A 29 1.11 1.66 -10.55
C ILE A 29 0.21 0.47 -10.22
N ILE A 30 0.79 -0.70 -9.90
CA ILE A 30 0.03 -1.87 -9.44
C ILE A 30 -0.83 -1.50 -8.23
N ILE A 31 -0.27 -0.82 -7.24
CA ILE A 31 -1.01 -0.45 -6.02
C ILE A 31 -2.20 0.45 -6.35
N LEU A 32 -2.02 1.45 -7.21
CA LEU A 32 -3.10 2.34 -7.65
C LEU A 32 -4.17 1.59 -8.44
N ILE A 33 -3.78 0.64 -9.28
CA ILE A 33 -4.71 -0.24 -10.00
C ILE A 33 -5.51 -1.08 -9.00
N LEU A 34 -4.85 -1.78 -8.08
CA LEU A 34 -5.54 -2.61 -7.07
C LEU A 34 -6.50 -1.79 -6.20
N LEU A 35 -6.11 -0.56 -5.86
CA LEU A 35 -6.91 0.36 -5.05
C LEU A 35 -8.17 0.84 -5.79
N THR A 36 -8.04 1.22 -7.06
CA THR A 36 -9.10 1.89 -7.81
C THR A 36 -9.98 0.93 -8.62
N LEU A 37 -9.45 -0.21 -9.05
CA LEU A 37 -10.11 -1.12 -9.99
C LEU A 37 -11.48 -1.62 -9.50
N PRO A 38 -11.66 -2.10 -8.25
CA PRO A 38 -12.98 -2.54 -7.78
C PRO A 38 -14.03 -1.43 -7.81
N LEU A 39 -13.61 -0.20 -7.50
CA LEU A 39 -14.48 0.97 -7.50
C LEU A 39 -14.85 1.40 -8.93
N LEU A 40 -13.86 1.46 -9.83
CA LEU A 40 -14.09 1.80 -11.24
C LEU A 40 -15.00 0.78 -11.94
N LEU A 41 -14.80 -0.51 -11.67
CA LEU A 41 -15.70 -1.56 -12.18
C LEU A 41 -17.12 -1.33 -11.66
N ALA A 42 -17.30 -1.08 -10.36
CA ALA A 42 -18.63 -0.82 -9.80
C ALA A 42 -19.31 0.40 -10.44
N PHE A 43 -18.58 1.49 -10.69
CA PHE A 43 -19.10 2.66 -11.41
C PHE A 43 -19.48 2.35 -12.86
N CYS A 44 -18.65 1.60 -13.58
CA CYS A 44 -18.93 1.20 -14.96
C CYS A 44 -20.19 0.31 -15.04
N PHE A 45 -20.31 -0.68 -14.15
CA PHE A 45 -21.48 -1.56 -14.05
C PHE A 45 -22.75 -0.80 -13.63
N SER A 46 -22.63 0.16 -12.71
CA SER A 46 -23.74 1.02 -12.29
C SER A 46 -24.25 1.91 -13.42
N LYS A 47 -23.36 2.56 -14.17
CA LYS A 47 -23.74 3.39 -15.32
C LYS A 47 -24.48 2.58 -16.39
N ALA A 48 -24.11 1.32 -16.58
CA ALA A 48 -24.78 0.41 -17.51
C ALA A 48 -26.14 -0.10 -17.01
N ARG A 49 -26.38 -0.14 -15.69
CA ARG A 49 -27.60 -0.72 -15.08
C ARG A 49 -28.49 0.30 -14.34
N GLY A 50 -28.11 1.58 -14.29
CA GLY A 50 -28.87 2.65 -13.62
C GLY A 50 -28.94 2.54 -12.09
N GLY A 51 -28.10 1.73 -11.44
CA GLY A 51 -28.14 1.49 -9.99
C GLY A 51 -27.21 2.39 -9.18
N ALA A 52 -27.51 2.66 -7.91
CA ALA A 52 -26.60 3.39 -7.01
C ALA A 52 -25.38 2.53 -6.61
N VAL A 53 -24.18 3.14 -6.51
CA VAL A 53 -22.93 2.47 -6.10
C VAL A 53 -22.70 2.66 -4.61
N ASP A 54 -22.53 1.57 -3.85
CA ASP A 54 -21.98 1.63 -2.49
C ASP A 54 -20.46 1.89 -2.55
N THR A 55 -20.11 3.17 -2.65
CA THR A 55 -18.70 3.62 -2.76
C THR A 55 -17.85 3.08 -1.62
N GLY A 56 -18.35 3.06 -0.39
CA GLY A 56 -17.61 2.58 0.77
C GLY A 56 -17.28 1.09 0.69
N LYS A 57 -18.16 0.28 0.12
CA LYS A 57 -17.92 -1.16 -0.11
C LYS A 57 -16.77 -1.41 -1.06
N TYR A 58 -16.84 -0.86 -2.27
CA TYR A 58 -15.83 -1.11 -3.29
C TYR A 58 -14.50 -0.41 -3.01
N ALA A 59 -14.53 0.75 -2.35
CA ALA A 59 -13.32 1.41 -1.87
C ALA A 59 -12.61 0.59 -0.77
N GLY A 60 -13.39 0.00 0.14
CA GLY A 60 -12.86 -0.92 1.16
C GLY A 60 -12.26 -2.18 0.54
N TRP A 61 -12.88 -2.75 -0.50
CA TRP A 61 -12.34 -3.90 -1.22
C TRP A 61 -11.02 -3.57 -1.91
N GLY A 62 -10.92 -2.44 -2.60
CA GLY A 62 -9.67 -2.00 -3.22
C GLY A 62 -8.54 -1.82 -2.22
N LEU A 63 -8.82 -1.16 -1.09
CA LEU A 63 -7.85 -1.00 -0.01
C LEU A 63 -7.47 -2.37 0.61
N GLY A 64 -8.45 -3.26 0.79
CA GLY A 64 -8.23 -4.61 1.29
C GLY A 64 -7.28 -5.41 0.39
N ILE A 65 -7.52 -5.39 -0.92
CA ILE A 65 -6.66 -6.05 -1.92
C ILE A 65 -5.24 -5.46 -1.89
N ALA A 66 -5.09 -4.13 -1.77
CA ALA A 66 -3.78 -3.50 -1.65
C ALA A 66 -3.03 -3.97 -0.39
N PHE A 67 -3.70 -4.09 0.76
CA PHE A 67 -3.11 -4.62 1.99
C PHE A 67 -2.75 -6.11 1.90
N LEU A 68 -3.56 -6.92 1.21
CA LEU A 68 -3.20 -8.32 0.92
C LEU A 68 -1.94 -8.40 0.04
N PHE A 69 -1.78 -7.49 -0.92
CA PHE A 69 -0.58 -7.40 -1.75
C PHE A 69 0.65 -7.00 -0.92
N PHE A 70 0.53 -6.04 0.01
CA PHE A 70 1.62 -5.68 0.93
C PHE A 70 2.03 -6.85 1.83
N SER A 71 1.03 -7.54 2.38
CA SER A 71 1.22 -8.72 3.22
C SER A 71 1.99 -9.80 2.48
N LEU A 72 1.61 -10.08 1.23
CA LEU A 72 2.31 -11.06 0.39
C LEU A 72 3.79 -10.69 0.19
N GLY A 73 4.10 -9.39 0.08
CA GLY A 73 5.47 -8.89 0.04
C GLY A 73 6.30 -9.31 1.25
N HIS A 74 5.72 -9.33 2.45
CA HIS A 74 6.41 -9.73 3.68
C HIS A 74 6.85 -11.19 3.67
N PHE A 75 6.09 -12.08 3.01
CA PHE A 75 6.40 -13.51 2.95
C PHE A 75 7.25 -13.90 1.74
N ILE A 76 7.08 -13.22 0.59
CA ILE A 76 7.82 -13.55 -0.64
C ILE A 76 9.16 -12.79 -0.72
N LYS A 77 9.20 -11.54 -0.25
CA LYS A 77 10.37 -10.65 -0.35
C LYS A 77 10.96 -10.32 1.02
N THR A 78 10.86 -11.25 1.96
CA THR A 78 11.27 -11.09 3.35
C THR A 78 12.70 -10.60 3.49
N ALA A 79 13.65 -11.16 2.74
CA ALA A 79 15.06 -10.75 2.79
C ALA A 79 15.25 -9.26 2.50
N GLY A 80 14.62 -8.75 1.43
CA GLY A 80 14.68 -7.32 1.10
C GLY A 80 13.96 -6.45 2.13
N MET A 81 12.87 -6.92 2.73
CA MET A 81 12.17 -6.16 3.78
C MET A 81 12.97 -6.08 5.08
N VAL A 82 13.72 -7.13 5.43
CA VAL A 82 14.61 -7.14 6.60
C VAL A 82 15.72 -6.08 6.44
N GLU A 83 16.22 -5.86 5.22
CA GLU A 83 17.21 -4.82 4.95
C GLU A 83 16.67 -3.40 5.14
N MET A 84 15.35 -3.20 5.01
CA MET A 84 14.71 -1.91 5.27
C MET A 84 14.71 -1.54 6.77
N LEU A 85 15.11 -2.46 7.64
CA LEU A 85 15.25 -2.20 9.07
C LEU A 85 16.72 -1.99 9.44
N PRO A 86 17.05 -0.91 10.18
CA PRO A 86 18.40 -0.66 10.67
C PRO A 86 18.98 -1.84 11.45
N ALA A 87 20.31 -2.03 11.37
CA ALA A 87 20.99 -3.15 12.01
C ALA A 87 20.84 -3.16 13.55
N TRP A 88 20.60 -2.01 14.17
CA TRP A 88 20.36 -1.88 15.61
C TRP A 88 18.96 -2.35 16.06
N VAL A 89 18.03 -2.56 15.13
CA VAL A 89 16.69 -3.09 15.45
C VAL A 89 16.82 -4.58 15.77
N PRO A 90 16.45 -5.03 16.99
CA PRO A 90 16.47 -6.44 17.32
C PRO A 90 15.34 -7.17 16.57
N MET A 91 15.51 -8.48 16.35
CA MET A 91 14.45 -9.34 15.81
C MET A 91 13.82 -8.86 14.49
N ARG A 92 14.62 -8.29 13.57
CA ARG A 92 14.16 -7.77 12.27
C ARG A 92 13.28 -8.77 11.51
N LEU A 93 13.70 -10.04 11.44
CA LEU A 93 12.96 -11.07 10.72
C LEU A 93 11.57 -11.36 11.34
N PRO A 94 11.45 -11.64 12.65
CA PRO A 94 10.15 -11.72 13.32
C PRO A 94 9.26 -10.49 13.11
N ILE A 95 9.83 -9.28 13.18
CA ILE A 95 9.06 -8.04 12.96
C ILE A 95 8.41 -8.05 11.58
N ILE A 96 9.15 -8.39 10.52
CA ILE A 96 8.60 -8.47 9.15
C ILE A 96 7.45 -9.50 9.07
N TYR A 97 7.58 -10.67 9.71
CA TYR A 97 6.47 -11.63 9.70
C TYR A 97 5.25 -11.14 10.46
N ILE A 98 5.44 -10.51 11.63
CA ILE A 98 4.35 -9.96 12.44
C ILE A 98 3.63 -8.85 11.66
N THR A 99 4.37 -7.92 11.05
CA THR A 99 3.76 -6.85 10.25
C THR A 99 3.03 -7.42 9.03
N GLY A 100 3.57 -8.44 8.39
CA GLY A 100 2.90 -9.15 7.30
C GLY A 100 1.57 -9.79 7.71
N VAL A 101 1.51 -10.43 8.88
CA VAL A 101 0.27 -10.99 9.44
C VAL A 101 -0.73 -9.89 9.82
N LEU A 102 -0.27 -8.77 10.38
CA LEU A 102 -1.13 -7.64 10.69
C LEU A 102 -1.76 -7.05 9.42
N GLU A 103 -0.98 -6.87 8.36
CA GLU A 103 -1.49 -6.41 7.06
C GLU A 103 -2.48 -7.41 6.45
N LEU A 104 -2.24 -8.72 6.59
CA LEU A 104 -3.18 -9.76 6.16
C LEU A 104 -4.52 -9.62 6.87
N ALA A 105 -4.50 -9.46 8.20
CA ALA A 105 -5.71 -9.31 9.01
C ALA A 105 -6.48 -8.04 8.63
N ILE A 106 -5.78 -6.92 8.40
CA ILE A 106 -6.39 -5.66 7.94
C ILE A 106 -7.01 -5.83 6.56
N GLY A 107 -6.28 -6.43 5.62
CA GLY A 107 -6.74 -6.71 4.27
C GLY A 107 -8.04 -7.49 4.27
N CYS A 108 -8.07 -8.60 5.02
CA CYS A 108 -9.27 -9.42 5.20
C CYS A 108 -10.42 -8.67 5.89
N ALA A 109 -10.13 -7.89 6.94
CA ALA A 109 -11.15 -7.16 7.69
C ALA A 109 -11.87 -6.08 6.86
N LEU A 110 -11.17 -5.44 5.92
CA LEU A 110 -11.73 -4.38 5.05
C LEU A 110 -12.86 -4.87 4.11
N PHE A 111 -12.92 -6.18 3.83
CA PHE A 111 -14.01 -6.77 3.05
C PHE A 111 -15.34 -6.80 3.81
N PHE A 112 -15.31 -6.83 5.15
CA PHE A 112 -16.48 -6.91 6.00
C PHE A 112 -16.93 -5.53 6.48
N ARG A 113 -18.19 -5.15 6.22
CA ARG A 113 -18.71 -3.82 6.56
C ARG A 113 -18.56 -3.47 8.06
N ARG A 114 -18.78 -4.44 8.95
CA ARG A 114 -18.65 -4.26 10.41
C ARG A 114 -17.23 -3.90 10.85
N TRP A 115 -16.21 -4.41 10.16
CA TRP A 115 -14.80 -4.27 10.52
C TRP A 115 -14.06 -3.22 9.69
N ARG A 116 -14.70 -2.67 8.64
CA ARG A 116 -14.05 -1.76 7.70
C ARG A 116 -13.50 -0.48 8.35
N ALA A 117 -14.31 0.23 9.13
CA ALA A 117 -13.87 1.46 9.80
C ALA A 117 -12.72 1.22 10.80
N PRO A 118 -12.78 0.25 11.73
CA PRO A 118 -11.65 -0.01 12.62
C PRO A 118 -10.42 -0.52 11.85
N ALA A 119 -10.58 -1.40 10.86
CA ALA A 119 -9.47 -1.86 10.03
C ALA A 119 -8.81 -0.72 9.26
N ALA A 120 -9.57 0.22 8.72
CA ALA A 120 -9.05 1.41 8.04
C ALA A 120 -8.31 2.36 9.00
N LYS A 121 -8.75 2.51 10.25
CA LYS A 121 -8.02 3.28 11.28
C LYS A 121 -6.68 2.63 11.59
N VAL A 122 -6.64 1.31 11.78
CA VAL A 122 -5.38 0.56 12.01
C VAL A 122 -4.47 0.61 10.77
N ALA A 123 -5.04 0.51 9.56
CA ALA A 123 -4.31 0.66 8.30
C ALA A 123 -3.57 2.01 8.22
N ILE A 124 -4.23 3.11 8.58
CA ILE A 124 -3.62 4.45 8.61
C ILE A 124 -2.45 4.48 9.60
N ILE A 125 -2.63 3.93 10.80
CA ILE A 125 -1.57 3.88 11.82
C ILE A 125 -0.36 3.10 11.31
N LEU A 126 -0.56 1.91 10.73
CA LEU A 126 0.54 1.12 10.17
C LEU A 126 1.25 1.84 9.03
N LEU A 127 0.51 2.48 8.12
CA LEU A 127 1.11 3.27 7.06
C LEU A 127 2.02 4.36 7.66
N VAL A 128 1.56 5.11 8.66
CA VAL A 128 2.40 6.13 9.31
C VAL A 128 3.64 5.50 9.98
N VAL A 129 3.46 4.39 10.70
CA VAL A 129 4.55 3.67 11.41
C VAL A 129 5.57 3.06 10.46
N PHE A 130 5.18 2.66 9.25
CA PHE A 130 6.10 2.08 8.26
C PHE A 130 6.86 3.14 7.46
N PHE A 131 6.42 4.40 7.47
CA PHE A 131 7.09 5.46 6.71
C PHE A 131 8.57 5.65 7.10
N PRO A 132 8.96 5.67 8.40
CA PRO A 132 10.36 5.71 8.81
C PRO A 132 11.24 4.61 8.20
N ALA A 133 10.73 3.38 8.08
CA ALA A 133 11.47 2.29 7.44
C ALA A 133 11.71 2.55 5.94
N ASN A 134 10.74 3.15 5.25
CA ASN A 134 10.90 3.55 3.85
C ASN A 134 11.91 4.70 3.69
N ILE A 135 11.93 5.66 4.64
CA ILE A 135 12.95 6.73 4.68
C ILE A 135 14.34 6.12 4.87
N TYR A 136 14.51 5.23 5.87
CA TYR A 136 15.79 4.58 6.12
C TYR A 136 16.27 3.79 4.89
N ALA A 137 15.39 2.98 4.31
CA ALA A 137 15.68 2.18 3.14
C ALA A 137 16.11 3.05 1.94
N ALA A 138 15.41 4.16 1.70
CA ALA A 138 15.74 5.11 0.64
C ALA A 138 17.08 5.80 0.89
N LEU A 139 17.36 6.25 2.12
CA LEU A 139 18.63 6.93 2.44
C LEU A 139 19.84 6.01 2.33
N ASN A 140 19.66 4.72 2.63
CA ASN A 140 20.75 3.74 2.58
C ASN A 140 20.78 2.94 1.26
N GLY A 141 19.82 3.14 0.36
CA GLY A 141 19.75 2.41 -0.91
C GLY A 141 19.47 0.91 -0.77
N VAL A 142 18.85 0.48 0.33
CA VAL A 142 18.67 -0.93 0.71
C VAL A 142 17.21 -1.39 0.57
N GLY A 143 16.99 -2.70 0.50
CA GLY A 143 15.66 -3.30 0.42
C GLY A 143 15.12 -3.43 -1.00
N LEU A 144 13.81 -3.22 -1.19
CA LEU A 144 13.11 -3.60 -2.43
C LEU A 144 12.25 -2.48 -3.01
N GLY A 145 11.83 -2.59 -4.27
CA GLY A 145 10.78 -1.72 -4.82
C GLY A 145 11.21 -0.26 -5.00
N GLY A 146 12.48 0.00 -5.33
CA GLY A 146 12.97 1.30 -5.76
C GLY A 146 13.79 2.10 -4.78
N HIS A 147 14.00 1.60 -3.55
CA HIS A 147 14.79 2.31 -2.54
C HIS A 147 16.24 2.59 -2.99
N GLN A 148 16.76 1.83 -3.97
CA GLN A 148 18.07 2.03 -4.60
C GLN A 148 18.21 3.38 -5.32
N TRP A 149 17.11 4.07 -5.60
CA TRP A 149 17.09 5.41 -6.20
C TRP A 149 17.42 6.52 -5.19
N GLY A 150 17.68 6.16 -3.94
CA GLY A 150 18.02 7.14 -2.93
C GLY A 150 16.79 7.95 -2.47
N PRO A 151 17.01 9.16 -1.92
CA PRO A 151 15.95 10.02 -1.41
C PRO A 151 14.88 10.41 -2.44
N VAL A 152 15.22 10.41 -3.73
CA VAL A 152 14.27 10.71 -4.83
C VAL A 152 13.08 9.76 -4.82
N TYR A 153 13.27 8.51 -4.38
CA TYR A 153 12.20 7.54 -4.20
C TYR A 153 11.05 8.08 -3.31
N LEU A 154 11.37 8.87 -2.29
CA LEU A 154 10.40 9.39 -1.35
C LEU A 154 9.42 10.37 -2.01
N LEU A 155 9.79 11.01 -3.12
CA LEU A 155 8.89 11.88 -3.90
C LEU A 155 7.75 11.10 -4.55
N ILE A 156 7.92 9.79 -4.80
CA ILE A 156 6.87 8.93 -5.34
C ILE A 156 6.16 8.21 -4.19
N ARG A 157 6.93 7.76 -3.20
CA ARG A 157 6.41 6.98 -2.08
C ARG A 157 5.49 7.79 -1.17
N LEU A 158 5.89 9.01 -0.81
CA LEU A 158 5.12 9.85 0.10
C LEU A 158 3.73 10.20 -0.48
N PRO A 159 3.59 10.66 -1.75
CA PRO A 159 2.28 10.88 -2.34
C PRO A 159 1.41 9.63 -2.40
N LEU A 160 1.97 8.47 -2.79
CA LEU A 160 1.23 7.20 -2.79
C LEU A 160 0.69 6.87 -1.40
N GLN A 161 1.52 7.06 -0.37
CA GLN A 161 1.16 6.77 1.00
C GLN A 161 0.09 7.72 1.53
N LEU A 162 0.16 9.01 1.17
CA LEU A 162 -0.90 9.98 1.45
C LEU A 162 -2.21 9.61 0.76
N VAL A 163 -2.16 9.16 -0.51
CA VAL A 163 -3.35 8.67 -1.22
C VAL A 163 -3.99 7.49 -0.48
N LEU A 164 -3.21 6.51 -0.03
CA LEU A 164 -3.73 5.37 0.74
C LEU A 164 -4.35 5.79 2.07
N ILE A 165 -3.71 6.72 2.80
CA ILE A 165 -4.22 7.25 4.07
C ILE A 165 -5.52 8.02 3.86
N LEU A 166 -5.56 8.94 2.89
CA LEU A 166 -6.74 9.73 2.56
C LEU A 166 -7.88 8.84 2.07
N TRP A 167 -7.58 7.82 1.26
CA TRP A 167 -8.56 6.83 0.81
C TRP A 167 -9.18 6.07 1.99
N ALA A 168 -8.33 5.54 2.88
CA ALA A 168 -8.79 4.84 4.08
C ALA A 168 -9.68 5.74 4.95
N TYR A 169 -9.28 6.99 5.18
CA TYR A 169 -10.04 7.91 6.01
C TYR A 169 -11.37 8.33 5.36
N CYS A 170 -11.32 8.90 4.15
CA CYS A 170 -12.49 9.48 3.50
C CYS A 170 -13.51 8.42 3.09
N LEU A 171 -13.06 7.27 2.55
CA LEU A 171 -13.96 6.30 1.95
C LEU A 171 -14.28 5.10 2.84
N CYS A 172 -13.44 4.79 3.84
CA CYS A 172 -13.66 3.63 4.71
C CYS A 172 -14.02 4.00 6.15
N VAL A 173 -13.59 5.16 6.65
CA VAL A 173 -13.95 5.65 8.00
C VAL A 173 -15.16 6.57 7.93
N LYS A 174 -15.02 7.73 7.27
CA LYS A 174 -16.06 8.77 7.25
C LYS A 174 -17.39 8.28 6.65
N SER A 175 -17.32 7.46 5.60
CA SER A 175 -18.52 6.90 4.95
C SER A 175 -19.35 5.95 5.83
N GLN A 176 -18.76 5.39 6.89
CA GLN A 176 -19.47 4.52 7.84
C GLN A 176 -20.05 5.29 9.03
N GLU A 177 -19.55 6.50 9.29
CA GLU A 177 -20.03 7.40 10.36
C GLU A 177 -21.27 8.18 9.93
N GLU A 178 -21.64 8.16 8.65
CA GLU A 178 -22.93 8.66 8.15
C GLU A 178 -23.99 7.56 7.87
N PRO A 179 -24.54 6.87 8.90
CA PRO A 179 -25.75 6.06 8.73
C PRO A 179 -27.04 6.76 9.23
N GLY A 180 -27.05 8.06 9.52
CA GLY A 180 -28.30 8.75 9.86
C GLY A 180 -28.12 10.09 10.57
N GLN A 181 -28.31 11.18 9.84
CA GLN A 181 -28.66 12.44 10.47
C GLN A 181 -30.09 12.32 11.03
N LYS A 182 -30.15 12.15 12.37
CA LYS A 182 -31.30 12.33 13.27
C LYS A 182 -32.37 11.23 13.27
N GLY A 183 -32.19 10.27 14.17
CA GLY A 183 -33.32 9.77 14.95
C GLY A 183 -34.03 10.94 15.64
N LEU A 184 -35.33 11.02 15.35
CA LEU A 184 -36.36 11.81 16.00
C LEU A 184 -36.21 11.72 17.54
N GLY A 185 -36.02 12.83 18.25
CA GLY A 185 -35.73 12.79 19.68
C GLY A 185 -35.72 14.14 20.40
N LYS A 186 -36.65 15.02 20.07
CA LYS A 186 -37.15 16.03 21.03
C LYS A 186 -38.67 16.02 20.94
N SER A 187 -39.31 15.29 21.85
CA SER A 187 -40.73 15.47 22.15
C SER A 187 -40.91 16.84 22.79
N PRO A 188 -41.90 17.65 22.38
CA PRO A 188 -42.30 18.81 23.15
C PRO A 188 -43.01 18.33 24.43
N ALA A 189 -42.63 18.92 25.54
CA ALA A 189 -43.42 19.02 26.76
C ALA A 189 -43.53 20.50 27.10
#